data_AF-A0A077PP77-F1
#
_entry.id   AF-A0A077PP77-F1
#
_cell.length_a   1.000
_cell.length_b   1.000
_cell.length_c   1.000
_cell.angle_alpha   90.00
_cell.angle_beta   90.00
_cell.angle_gamma   90.00
#
_symmetry.space_group_name_H-M   'P 1'
#
loop_
_entity.id
_entity.type
_entity.pdbx_description
1 polymer ?
#
loop_
_entity_poly.entity_id
_entity_poly.type
_entity_poly.pdbx_seq_one_letter_code
_entity_poly.pdbx_strand_id
1 'polypeptide(L)'
;MCSPNIKPQKRSVITQSAMAPRGGNSTPPPAINLKGQWLKEAGFETSFTFTVKILNGYLVLILDRKETRAIKQQNQQQKAQLNEFRLKVRDLVGE
;
A
#
# COMPACT_ATOMS: atom_id res chain seq x y z
N MET A 1 -27.59 2.67 -17.15
CA MET A 1 -26.57 2.98 -16.12
C MET A 1 -25.23 2.49 -16.66
N CYS A 2 -24.27 3.38 -16.90
CA CYS A 2 -22.97 2.98 -17.46
C CYS A 2 -22.13 2.30 -16.37
N SER A 3 -21.64 1.10 -16.66
CA SER A 3 -20.68 0.40 -15.80
C SER A 3 -19.39 1.23 -15.69
N PRO A 4 -18.78 1.38 -14.51
CA PRO A 4 -17.52 2.08 -14.38
C PRO A 4 -16.46 1.33 -15.19
N ASN A 5 -15.75 2.07 -16.06
CA ASN A 5 -14.64 1.56 -16.87
C ASN A 5 -13.48 1.20 -15.94
N ILE A 6 -13.43 -0.04 -15.48
CA ILE A 6 -12.30 -0.56 -14.70
C ILE A 6 -11.20 -0.88 -15.70
N LYS A 7 -10.22 0.03 -15.82
CA LYS A 7 -9.02 -0.22 -16.62
C LYS A 7 -8.35 -1.52 -16.14
N PRO A 8 -7.93 -2.41 -17.05
CA PRO A 8 -7.31 -3.68 -16.65
C PRO A 8 -6.05 -3.42 -15.83
N GLN A 9 -6.01 -3.97 -14.62
CA GLN A 9 -4.84 -3.86 -13.75
C GLN A 9 -3.72 -4.74 -14.34
N LYS A 10 -2.64 -4.10 -14.81
CA LYS A 10 -1.47 -4.81 -15.35
C LYS A 10 -0.93 -5.77 -14.28
N ARG A 11 -0.97 -7.06 -14.56
CA ARG A 11 -0.41 -8.12 -13.71
C ARG A 11 1.06 -8.32 -14.07
N SER A 12 1.96 -7.90 -13.19
CA SER A 12 3.40 -8.17 -13.31
C SER A 12 3.78 -9.27 -12.33
N VAL A 13 4.38 -10.35 -12.81
CA VAL A 13 4.95 -11.40 -11.95
C VAL A 13 6.33 -10.93 -11.49
N ILE A 14 6.50 -10.73 -10.18
CA ILE A 14 7.79 -10.41 -9.59
C ILE A 14 8.40 -11.74 -9.12
N THR A 15 9.38 -12.24 -9.85
CA THR A 15 10.15 -13.40 -9.40
C THR A 15 11.21 -12.93 -8.40
N GLN A 16 11.19 -13.48 -7.19
CA GLN A 16 12.28 -13.32 -6.24
C GLN A 16 13.50 -14.05 -6.81
N SER A 17 14.42 -13.32 -7.44
CA SER A 17 15.70 -13.88 -7.88
C SER A 17 16.63 -13.93 -6.67
N ALA A 18 16.85 -15.13 -6.12
CA ALA A 18 17.95 -15.36 -5.19
C ALA A 18 19.25 -15.26 -6.00
N MET A 19 19.89 -14.09 -6.01
CA MET A 19 21.23 -13.96 -6.56
C MET A 19 22.21 -14.62 -5.60
N ALA A 20 22.82 -15.74 -6.01
CA ALA A 20 23.98 -16.26 -5.30
C ALA A 20 25.13 -15.23 -5.39
N PRO A 21 25.82 -14.90 -4.29
CA PRO A 21 26.93 -13.95 -4.34
C PRO A 21 28.02 -14.50 -5.25
N ARG A 22 28.46 -13.70 -6.23
CA ARG A 22 29.75 -13.97 -6.88
C ARG A 22 30.85 -13.56 -5.89
N GLY A 23 31.30 -14.52 -5.09
CA GLY A 23 32.58 -14.45 -4.37
C GLY A 23 32.57 -13.98 -2.92
N GLY A 24 31.47 -14.09 -2.18
CA GLY A 24 31.45 -13.78 -0.74
C GLY A 24 30.38 -14.57 0.01
N ASN A 25 30.68 -15.01 1.23
CA ASN A 25 29.84 -15.89 2.05
C ASN A 25 28.59 -15.19 2.63
N SER A 26 28.05 -14.14 1.98
CA SER A 26 26.88 -13.42 2.47
C SER A 26 25.68 -13.63 1.55
N THR A 27 24.69 -14.37 2.02
CA THR A 27 23.36 -14.42 1.38
C THR A 27 22.82 -12.98 1.29
N PRO A 28 22.52 -12.46 0.08
CA PRO A 28 22.04 -11.10 -0.02
C PRO A 28 20.66 -10.99 0.66
N PRO A 29 20.40 -9.88 1.38
CA PRO A 29 19.10 -9.68 2.00
C PRO A 29 18.00 -9.68 0.93
N PRO A 30 16.79 -10.15 1.26
CA PRO A 30 15.67 -10.15 0.33
C PRO A 30 15.39 -8.72 -0.15
N ALA A 31 15.44 -8.52 -1.46
CA ALA A 31 15.19 -7.23 -2.09
C ALA A 31 14.11 -7.35 -3.16
N ILE A 32 13.22 -6.35 -3.23
CA ILE A 32 12.18 -6.25 -4.25
C ILE A 32 12.56 -5.09 -5.17
N ASN A 33 12.84 -5.39 -6.43
CA ASN A 33 13.18 -4.40 -7.44
C ASN A 33 12.03 -4.26 -8.44
N LEU A 34 11.38 -3.08 -8.46
CA LEU A 34 10.35 -2.76 -9.45
C LEU A 34 11.01 -2.00 -10.61
N LYS A 35 10.82 -2.48 -11.85
CA LYS A 35 11.40 -1.87 -13.05
C LYS A 35 10.34 -1.72 -14.16
N GLY A 36 10.54 -0.73 -15.03
CA GLY A 36 9.79 -0.55 -16.27
C GLY A 36 8.95 0.73 -16.32
N GLN A 37 8.57 1.10 -17.54
CA GLN A 37 7.82 2.34 -17.83
C GLN A 37 6.42 2.37 -17.18
N TRP A 38 5.86 1.20 -16.87
CA TRP A 38 4.54 1.06 -16.25
C TRP A 38 4.45 1.72 -14.86
N LEU A 39 5.57 1.90 -14.15
CA LEU A 39 5.60 2.64 -12.88
C LEU A 39 5.19 4.10 -13.10
N LYS A 40 5.72 4.74 -14.14
CA LYS A 40 5.35 6.10 -14.53
C LYS A 40 3.87 6.17 -14.96
N GLU A 41 3.39 5.20 -15.75
CA GLU A 41 1.98 5.11 -16.15
C GLU A 41 1.04 4.95 -14.94
N ALA A 42 1.47 4.23 -13.90
CA ALA A 42 0.76 4.09 -12.64
C ALA A 42 0.92 5.31 -11.71
N GLY A 43 1.65 6.34 -12.15
CA GLY A 43 1.85 7.59 -11.44
C GLY A 43 2.94 7.56 -10.37
N PHE A 44 3.85 6.58 -10.41
CA PHE A 44 5.06 6.49 -9.59
C PHE A 44 6.26 7.05 -10.39
N GLU A 45 6.48 8.37 -10.34
CA GLU A 45 7.67 8.98 -10.94
C GLU A 45 8.89 8.87 -10.02
N THR A 46 10.09 8.91 -10.62
CA THR A 46 11.39 8.59 -10.00
C THR A 46 11.77 9.45 -8.80
N SER A 47 11.08 10.58 -8.58
CA SER A 47 11.41 11.56 -7.55
C SER A 47 10.42 11.59 -6.37
N PHE A 48 9.54 10.59 -6.23
CA PHE A 48 8.55 10.56 -5.17
C PHE A 48 8.83 9.47 -4.12
N THR A 49 8.61 9.83 -2.85
CA THR A 49 8.55 8.87 -1.76
C THR A 49 7.20 8.15 -1.77
N PHE A 50 7.23 6.81 -1.71
CA PHE A 50 6.06 5.98 -1.50
C PHE A 50 6.23 5.15 -0.24
N THR A 51 5.11 4.82 0.40
CA THR A 51 5.08 3.89 1.53
C THR A 51 4.76 2.49 1.04
N VAL A 52 5.53 1.52 1.52
CA VAL A 52 5.24 0.10 1.33
C VAL A 52 4.51 -0.41 2.57
N LYS A 53 3.39 -1.11 2.38
CA LYS A 53 2.65 -1.77 3.47
C LYS A 53 2.42 -3.24 3.13
N ILE A 54 2.47 -4.09 4.15
CA ILE A 54 1.99 -5.47 4.05
C ILE A 54 0.56 -5.47 4.58
N LEU A 55 -0.39 -5.92 3.75
CA LEU A 55 -1.79 -6.04 4.12
C LEU A 55 -2.28 -7.41 3.68
N ASN A 56 -2.66 -8.27 4.62
CA ASN A 56 -3.23 -9.59 4.36
C ASN A 56 -2.37 -10.46 3.40
N GLY A 57 -1.04 -10.39 3.53
CA GLY A 57 -0.11 -11.11 2.66
C GLY A 57 0.17 -10.43 1.31
N TYR A 58 -0.43 -9.28 1.03
CA TYR A 58 -0.17 -8.47 -0.16
C TYR A 58 0.78 -7.32 0.12
N LEU A 59 1.67 -7.04 -0.82
CA LEU A 59 2.50 -5.84 -0.82
C LEU A 59 1.76 -4.70 -1.50
N VAL A 60 1.46 -3.64 -0.76
CA VAL A 60 0.73 -2.47 -1.25
C VAL A 60 1.66 -1.26 -1.28
N LEU A 61 1.77 -0.65 -2.46
CA LEU A 61 2.54 0.57 -2.70
C LEU A 61 1.60 1.77 -2.70
N ILE A 62 1.81 2.72 -1.80
CA ILE A 62 0.98 3.91 -1.66
C ILE A 62 1.86 5.13 -1.88
N LEU A 63 1.59 5.90 -2.93
CA LEU A 63 2.29 7.17 -3.15
C LEU A 63 1.85 8.21 -2.11
N ASP A 64 2.81 8.94 -1.55
CA ASP A 64 2.49 9.97 -0.56
C ASP A 64 2.19 11.32 -1.24
N ARG A 65 0.98 11.44 -1.81
CA ARG A 65 0.46 12.70 -2.39
C ARG A 65 -0.35 13.50 -1.38
N LYS A 66 -0.52 14.81 -1.61
CA LYS A 66 -1.38 15.70 -0.79
C LYS A 66 -2.80 15.14 -0.62
N GLU A 67 -3.40 14.66 -1.70
CA GLU A 67 -4.73 14.02 -1.67
C GLU A 67 -4.74 12.77 -0.79
N THR A 68 -3.72 11.91 -0.92
CA THR A 68 -3.60 10.70 -0.12
C THR A 68 -3.40 11.02 1.37
N ARG A 69 -2.73 12.12 1.71
CA ARG A 69 -2.61 12.62 3.08
C ARG A 69 -3.95 13.09 3.64
N ALA A 70 -4.71 13.87 2.87
CA ALA A 70 -6.05 14.32 3.27
C ALA A 70 -6.98 13.13 3.53
N ILE A 71 -6.99 12.13 2.64
CA ILE A 71 -7.79 10.91 2.78
C ILE A 71 -7.34 10.10 4.01
N LYS A 72 -6.03 9.96 4.25
CA LYS A 72 -5.50 9.29 5.45
C LYS A 72 -5.99 10.00 6.72
N GLN A 73 -5.94 11.32 6.76
CA GLN A 73 -6.37 12.13 7.89
C GLN A 73 -7.87 12.00 8.15
N GLN A 74 -8.70 12.08 7.09
CA GLN A 74 -10.14 11.89 7.20
C GLN A 74 -10.50 10.49 7.71
N ASN A 75 -9.84 9.44 7.19
CA ASN A 75 -10.05 8.07 7.66
C ASN A 75 -9.65 7.89 9.14
N GLN A 76 -8.58 8.55 9.58
CA GLN A 76 -8.18 8.53 10.99
C GLN A 76 -9.25 9.20 11.87
N GLN A 77 -9.80 10.34 11.44
CA GLN A 77 -10.87 11.03 12.16
C GLN A 77 -12.15 10.18 12.23
N GLN A 78 -12.56 9.57 11.11
CA GLN A 78 -13.72 8.66 11.08
C GLN A 78 -13.53 7.47 12.02
N LYS A 79 -12.31 6.90 12.07
CA LYS A 79 -12.01 5.79 12.97
C LYS A 79 -12.04 6.21 14.44
N ALA A 80 -11.58 7.41 14.76
CA ALA A 80 -11.66 7.98 16.10
C ALA A 80 -13.12 8.20 16.53
N GLN A 81 -13.93 8.81 15.67
CA GLN A 81 -15.37 9.01 15.93
C GLN A 81 -16.11 7.69 16.11
N LEU A 82 -15.83 6.69 15.27
CA LEU A 82 -16.44 5.37 15.39
C LEU A 82 -16.04 4.70 16.71
N ASN A 83 -14.78 4.81 17.12
CA ASN A 83 -14.33 4.27 18.39
C ASN A 83 -15.01 4.97 19.57
N GLU A 84 -15.11 6.29 19.56
CA GLU A 84 -15.82 7.06 20.59
C GLU A 84 -17.30 6.64 20.67
N PHE A 85 -17.97 6.54 19.52
CA PHE A 85 -19.35 6.07 19.44
C PHE A 85 -19.49 4.65 20.00
N ARG A 86 -18.60 3.72 19.61
CA ARG A 86 -18.60 2.35 20.12
C ARG A 86 -18.45 2.29 21.64
N LEU A 87 -17.61 3.15 22.22
CA LEU A 87 -17.45 3.22 23.68
C LEU A 87 -18.74 3.71 24.34
N LYS A 88 -19.34 4.80 23.84
CA LYS A 88 -20.61 5.31 24.36
C LYS A 88 -21.75 4.30 24.26
N VAL A 89 -21.84 3.57 23.14
CA VAL A 89 -22.84 2.51 22.95
C VAL A 89 -22.65 1.40 23.98
N ARG A 90 -21.42 0.97 24.23
CA ARG A 90 -21.14 -0.05 25.25
C ARG A 90 -21.57 0.42 26.64
N ASP A 91 -21.28 1.67 26.98
CA ASP A 91 -21.63 2.23 28.30
C ASP A 91 -23.16 2.40 28.47
N LEU A 92 -23.89 2.71 27.38
CA LEU A 92 -25.36 2.85 27.38
C LEU A 92 -26.09 1.51 27.38
N VAL A 93 -25.56 0.51 26.68
CA VAL A 93 -26.20 -0.81 26.59
C VAL A 93 -26.04 -1.55 27.91
N GLY A 94 -25.01 -1.23 28.71
CA GLY A 94 -24.69 -1.96 29.93
C GLY A 94 -24.29 -3.39 29.62
N GLU A 95 -23.17 -3.86 30.14
CA GLU A 95 -23.15 -5.27 30.54
C GLU A 95 -23.80 -5.38 31.92
#